data_AF-A0A7X8YPT5-F1
#
_entry.id   AF-A0A7X8YPT5-F1
#
_cell.length_a   1.000
_cell.length_b   1.000
_cell.length_c   1.000
_cell.angle_alpha   90.00
_cell.angle_beta   90.00
_cell.angle_gamma   90.00
#
_symmetry.space_group_name_H-M   'P 1'
#
loop_
_entity.id
_entity.type
_entity.pdbx_description
1 polymer ?
#
loop_
_entity_poly.entity_id
_entity_poly.type
_entity_poly.pdbx_seq_one_letter_code
_entity_poly.pdbx_strand_id
1 'polypeptide(L)' 'MSNMTIKCPVCGGLQVGRVGSDQYYCWNCFLEFNFAKGRVNLYEVAEDGSLLAIDESAGII' A
#
# COMPACT_ATOMS: atom_id res chain seq x y z
N MET A 1 -3.89 24.88 -7.33
CA MET A 1 -3.68 24.16 -6.05
C MET A 1 -3.74 22.68 -6.38
N SER A 2 -2.61 22.04 -6.62
CA SER A 2 -2.56 20.64 -7.07
C SER A 2 -2.90 19.74 -5.89
N ASN A 3 -4.10 19.17 -5.90
CA ASN A 3 -4.54 18.21 -4.89
C ASN A 3 -3.73 16.92 -5.10
N MET A 4 -2.80 16.62 -4.21
CA MET A 4 -1.98 15.41 -4.28
C MET A 4 -2.87 14.23 -3.88
N THR A 5 -3.58 13.65 -4.85
CA THR A 5 -4.43 12.50 -4.62
C THR A 5 -3.56 11.24 -4.49
N ILE A 6 -3.53 10.65 -3.29
CA ILE A 6 -2.91 9.34 -3.08
C ILE A 6 -3.72 8.31 -3.86
N LYS A 7 -3.01 7.50 -4.64
CA LYS A 7 -3.59 6.38 -5.40
C LYS A 7 -2.96 5.09 -4.92
N CYS A 8 -3.72 4.01 -4.96
CA CYS A 8 -3.15 2.68 -4.74
C CYS A 8 -2.07 2.41 -5.80
N PRO A 9 -0.83 2.06 -5.42
CA PRO A 9 0.24 1.75 -6.37
C PRO A 9 -0.03 0.45 -7.16
N VAL A 10 -0.92 -0.42 -6.68
CA VAL A 10 -1.24 -1.70 -7.31
C VAL A 10 -2.37 -1.60 -8.33
N CYS A 11 -3.51 -0.97 -7.97
CA CYS A 11 -4.66 -0.85 -8.89
C CYS A 11 -4.87 0.55 -9.47
N GLY A 12 -4.11 1.56 -9.04
CA GLY A 12 -4.32 2.97 -9.43
C GLY A 12 -5.60 3.60 -8.87
N GLY A 13 -6.36 2.86 -8.06
CA GLY A 13 -7.65 3.28 -7.52
C GLY A 13 -7.56 4.39 -6.46
N LEU A 14 -8.67 5.10 -6.30
CA LEU A 14 -8.84 6.19 -5.32
C LEU A 14 -9.46 5.72 -4.00
N GLN A 15 -9.86 4.45 -3.91
CA GLN A 15 -10.42 3.84 -2.71
C GLN A 15 -9.29 3.49 -1.73
N VAL A 16 -8.54 4.51 -1.32
CA VAL A 16 -7.41 4.44 -0.41
C VAL A 16 -7.67 5.31 0.80
N GLY A 17 -7.56 4.70 1.99
CA GLY A 17 -7.73 5.34 3.28
C GLY A 17 -6.39 5.46 4.01
N ARG A 18 -6.23 6.50 4.83
CA ARG A 18 -5.06 6.64 5.70
C ARG A 18 -5.31 5.90 7.01
N VAL A 19 -4.41 4.98 7.37
CA VAL A 19 -4.47 4.16 8.59
C VAL A 19 -3.39 4.54 9.61
N GLY A 20 -2.39 5.34 9.19
CA GLY A 20 -1.33 5.84 10.07
C GLY A 20 -0.62 7.09 9.52
N SER A 21 0.48 7.52 10.15
CA SER A 21 1.17 8.77 9.81
C SER A 21 1.74 8.83 8.39
N ASP A 22 2.03 7.69 7.78
CA ASP A 22 2.43 7.56 6.36
C ASP A 22 1.86 6.28 5.72
N GLN A 23 0.93 5.63 6.42
CA GLN A 23 0.41 4.32 6.07
C GLN A 23 -0.98 4.45 5.45
N TYR A 24 -1.17 3.77 4.34
CA TYR A 24 -2.38 3.80 3.54
C TYR A 24 -2.88 2.39 3.27
N TYR A 25 -4.19 2.20 3.29
CA TYR A 25 -4.84 0.94 3.00
C TYR A 25 -5.72 1.07 1.77
N CYS A 26 -5.63 0.12 0.84
CA CYS A 26 -6.50 0.08 -0.34
C CYS A 26 -7.67 -0.89 -0.13
N TRP A 27 -8.89 -0.38 -0.18
CA TRP A 27 -10.11 -1.18 0.00
C TRP A 27 -10.34 -2.21 -1.11
N ASN A 28 -9.82 -1.96 -2.31
CA ASN A 28 -10.00 -2.84 -3.46
C ASN A 28 -8.95 -3.94 -3.54
N CYS A 29 -7.75 -3.69 -3.00
CA CYS A 29 -6.61 -4.62 -3.09
C CYS A 29 -6.33 -5.34 -1.77
N PHE A 30 -7.01 -4.97 -0.68
CA PHE A 30 -6.80 -5.55 0.65
C PHE A 30 -5.33 -5.53 1.09
N LEU A 31 -4.64 -4.43 0.79
CA LEU A 31 -3.22 -4.24 1.08
C LEU A 31 -2.96 -2.88 1.72
N GLU A 32 -1.93 -2.83 2.54
CA GLU A 32 -1.36 -1.62 3.09
C GLU A 32 -0.09 -1.21 2.34
N PHE A 33 0.20 0.08 2.31
CA PHE A 33 1.41 0.62 1.71
C PHE A 33 1.84 1.95 2.32
N ASN A 34 3.13 2.25 2.21
CA ASN A 34 3.69 3.53 2.64
C ASN A 34 4.84 3.98 1.75
N PHE A 35 5.22 5.26 1.88
CA PHE A 35 6.27 5.88 1.10
C PHE A 35 7.48 6.20 1.99
N ALA A 36 8.28 5.19 2.32
CA ALA A 36 9.50 5.39 3.10
C ALA A 36 10.72 5.61 2.19
N LYS A 37 11.48 6.69 2.44
CA LYS A 37 12.79 6.95 1.80
C LYS A 37 12.74 6.91 0.25
N GLY A 38 11.64 7.36 -0.35
CA GLY A 38 11.45 7.35 -1.79
C GLY A 38 11.16 5.98 -2.40
N ARG A 39 10.89 4.96 -1.57
CA ARG A 39 10.42 3.65 -1.99
C ARG A 39 8.99 3.42 -1.51
N VAL A 40 8.26 2.61 -2.25
CA VAL A 40 6.95 2.11 -1.85
C VAL A 40 7.18 0.80 -1.12
N ASN A 41 6.73 0.69 0.12
CA ASN A 41 6.63 -0.61 0.77
C ASN A 41 5.18 -1.07 0.64
N LEU A 42 5.00 -2.34 0.30
CA LEU A 42 3.70 -2.98 0.17
C LEU A 42 3.57 -4.08 1.22
N TYR A 43 2.39 -4.19 1.80
CA TYR A 43 2.05 -5.21 2.79
C TYR A 43 0.71 -5.83 2.44
N GLU A 44 0.69 -7.12 2.15
CA GLU A 44 -0.56 -7.86 2.04
C GLU A 44 -1.17 -8.03 3.44
N VAL A 45 -2.48 -7.81 3.54
CA VAL A 45 -3.20 -8.06 4.79
C VAL A 45 -3.74 -9.49 4.73
N ALA A 46 -3.17 -10.39 5.54
CA ALA A 46 -3.64 -11.76 5.65
C ALA A 46 -5.05 -11.81 6.26
N GLU A 47 -5.75 -12.95 6.13
CA GLU A 47 -7.10 -13.14 6.72
C GLU A 47 -7.17 -12.86 8.23
N ASP A 48 -6.09 -13.16 8.96
CA ASP A 48 -5.97 -12.92 10.40
C ASP A 48 -5.65 -11.44 10.74
N GLY A 49 -5.48 -10.58 9.72
CA GLY A 49 -5.13 -9.17 9.87
C GLY A 49 -3.63 -8.90 10.04
N SER A 50 -2.79 -9.93 9.95
CA SER A 50 -1.34 -9.79 9.96
C SER A 50 -0.81 -9.18 8.66
N LEU A 51 0.25 -8.37 8.74
CA LEU A 51 0.87 -7.71 7.58
C LEU A 51 2.05 -8.53 7.04
N LEU A 52 1.94 -8.96 5.78
CA LEU A 52 2.99 -9.68 5.07
C LEU A 52 3.68 -8.74 4.08
N ALA A 53 4.94 -8.41 4.33
CA ALA A 53 5.70 -7.52 3.45
C ALA A 53 5.89 -8.18 2.06
N ILE A 54 5.45 -7.47 1.02
CA ILE A 54 5.67 -7.84 -0.37
C ILE A 54 6.99 -7.15 -0.79
N ASP A 55 8.09 -7.85 -0.56
CA ASP A 55 9.41 -7.36 -0.99
C ASP A 55 9.62 -7.71 -2.47
N GLU A 56 9.88 -6.69 -3.31
CA GLU A 56 10.19 -6.87 -4.75
C GLU A 56 11.44 -7.74 -4.99
N SER A 57 12.22 -8.07 -3.96
CA SER A 57 13.41 -8.94 -4.04
C SER A 57 13.14 -10.41 -3.71
N ALA A 58 11.91 -10.79 -3.31
CA ALA A 58 11.52 -12.19 -3.20
C ALA A 58 11.11 -12.72 -4.58
N GLY A 59 12.13 -13.03 -5.40
CA GLY A 59 11.99 -13.46 -6.79
C GLY A 59 11.04 -14.65 -7.01
N ILE A 60 9.83 -14.34 -7.47
CA ILE A 60 9.02 -15.21 -8.32
C ILE A 60 8.43 -14.33 -9.44
N ILE A 61 9.27 -14.01 -10.42
CA ILE A 61 8.87 -13.78 -11.81
C ILE A 61 9.72 -14.66 -12.72
#